data_AF-A0A8T4TRB2-F1
#
_entry.id   AF-A0A8T4TRB2-F1
#
_cell.length_a   1.000
_cell.length_b   1.000
_cell.length_c   1.000
_cell.angle_alpha   90.00
_cell.angle_beta   90.00
_cell.angle_gamma   90.00
#
_symmetry.space_group_name_H-M   'P 1'
#
loop_
_entity.id
_entity.type
_entity.pdbx_description
1 polymer ?
#
loop_
_entity_poly.entity_id
_entity_poly.type
_entity_poly.pdbx_seq_one_letter_code
_entity_poly.pdbx_strand_id
1 'polypeptide(L)' 'MHINYELIGQYITITESKNKSLIRIKGKIVDETRNTLTIKTSNGEKK' A
#
# COMPACT_ATOMS: atom_id res chain seq x y z
N MET A 1 -5.41 -11.97 -20.83
CA MET A 1 -6.13 -10.95 -20.03
C MET A 1 -5.10 -10.28 -19.13
N HIS A 2 -4.61 -9.08 -19.49
CA HIS A 2 -3.71 -8.31 -18.61
C HIS A 2 -4.58 -7.32 -17.83
N ILE A 3 -4.79 -7.60 -16.55
CA ILE A 3 -5.50 -6.71 -15.63
C ILE A 3 -4.47 -5.74 -15.06
N ASN A 4 -4.35 -4.57 -15.68
CA ASN A 4 -3.62 -3.44 -15.10
C ASN A 4 -4.50 -2.86 -13.99
N TYR A 5 -4.42 -3.42 -12.79
CA TYR A 5 -5.01 -2.78 -11.61
C TYR A 5 -4.11 -1.60 -11.25
N GLU A 6 -4.51 -0.39 -11.65
CA GLU A 6 -3.90 0.82 -11.10
C GLU A 6 -4.32 0.94 -9.64
N LEU A 7 -3.47 0.46 -8.74
CA LEU A 7 -3.66 0.62 -7.30
C LEU A 7 -3.23 2.02 -6.84
N ILE A 8 -2.41 2.71 -7.64
CA ILE A 8 -1.98 4.10 -7.39
C ILE A 8 -3.22 5.00 -7.31
N GLY A 9 -3.31 5.78 -6.24
CA GLY A 9 -4.46 6.66 -5.99
C GLY A 9 -5.48 6.08 -5.02
N GLN A 10 -5.48 4.77 -4.80
CA GLN A 10 -6.44 4.12 -3.90
C GLN A 10 -6.02 4.26 -2.43
N TYR A 11 -7.01 4.47 -1.57
CA TYR A 11 -6.83 4.41 -0.13
C TYR A 11 -7.00 2.98 0.34
N ILE A 12 -5.97 2.45 1.01
CA ILE A 12 -5.96 1.07 1.51
C ILE A 12 -5.69 1.02 3.01
N THR A 13 -6.08 -0.10 3.61
CA THR A 13 -5.79 -0.44 5.00
C THR A 13 -5.20 -1.84 5.05
N ILE A 14 -4.04 -2.00 5.68
CA ILE A 14 -3.46 -3.32 5.90
C ILE A 14 -4.21 -4.01 7.04
N THR A 15 -5.04 -5.00 6.70
CA THR A 15 -5.76 -5.83 7.68
C THR A 15 -4.87 -6.96 8.22
N GLU A 16 -4.00 -7.50 7.37
CA GLU A 16 -3.16 -8.65 7.67
C GLU A 16 -1.77 -8.50 7.03
N SER A 17 -0.73 -8.90 7.77
CA SER A 17 0.63 -8.96 7.24
C SER A 17 1.46 -9.92 8.07
N LYS A 18 2.44 -10.57 7.44
CA LYS A 18 3.46 -11.35 8.14
C LYS A 18 4.26 -10.47 9.10
N ASN A 19 4.44 -9.19 8.78
CA ASN A 19 5.03 -8.21 9.66
C ASN A 19 3.94 -7.46 10.44
N LYS A 20 3.77 -7.79 11.73
CA LYS A 20 2.73 -7.22 12.58
C LYS A 20 2.80 -5.70 12.74
N SER A 21 3.98 -5.10 12.56
CA SER A 21 4.15 -3.64 12.60
C SER A 21 3.51 -2.91 11.42
N LEU A 22 3.16 -3.64 10.36
CA LEU A 22 2.48 -3.09 9.19
C LEU A 22 0.95 -3.18 9.29
N ILE A 23 0.44 -4.04 10.17
CA ILE A 23 -0.99 -4.20 10.41
C ILE A 23 -1.56 -2.88 10.97
N ARG A 24 -2.75 -2.48 10.50
CA ARG A 24 -3.43 -1.20 10.77
C ARG A 24 -2.81 0.04 10.11
N ILE A 25 -1.80 -0.10 9.24
CA ILE A 25 -1.36 1.02 8.40
C ILE A 25 -2.50 1.39 7.44
N LYS A 26 -2.85 2.68 7.41
CA LYS A 26 -3.83 3.27 6.51
C LYS A 26 -3.18 4.38 5.71
N GLY A 27 -3.41 4.41 4.41
CA GLY A 27 -2.83 5.43 3.56
C GLY A 27 -3.21 5.27 2.10
N LYS A 28 -2.68 6.19 1.30
CA LYS A 28 -2.88 6.22 -0.15
C LYS A 28 -1.67 5.59 -0.85
N ILE A 29 -1.91 4.72 -1.83
CA ILE A 29 -0.83 4.19 -2.66
C ILE A 29 -0.36 5.31 -3.58
N VAL A 30 0.93 5.64 -3.49
CA VAL A 30 1.55 6.69 -4.30
C VAL A 30 2.47 6.14 -5.38
N ASP A 31 2.93 4.91 -5.21
CA ASP A 31 3.83 4.23 -6.13
C ASP A 31 3.65 2.72 -6.00
N GLU A 32 3.72 2.03 -7.13
CA GLU A 32 3.65 0.58 -7.23
C GLU A 32 4.79 0.12 -8.14
N THR A 33 5.56 -0.84 -7.64
CA THR A 33 6.51 -1.59 -8.45
C THR A 33 6.01 -3.03 -8.62
N ARG A 34 6.75 -3.85 -9.36
CA ARG A 34 6.39 -5.24 -9.67
C ARG A 34 6.02 -6.10 -8.45
N ASN A 35 6.55 -5.79 -7.26
CA ASN A 35 6.29 -6.53 -6.02
C ASN A 35 6.13 -5.67 -4.76
N THR A 36 6.19 -4.34 -4.87
CA THR A 36 6.12 -3.44 -3.70
C THR A 36 5.12 -2.32 -3.91
N LEU A 37 4.46 -1.92 -2.82
CA LEU A 37 3.51 -0.81 -2.80
C LEU A 37 4.01 0.24 -1.82
N THR A 38 4.21 1.47 -2.30
CA THR A 38 4.55 2.61 -1.45
C THR A 38 3.27 3.26 -0.97
N ILE A 39 3.04 3.21 0.34
CA ILE A 39 1.83 3.75 0.98
C ILE A 39 2.21 5.04 1.71
N LYS A 40 1.58 6.14 1.29
CA LYS A 40 1.67 7.43 1.99
C LYS A 40 0.65 7.46 3.12
N THR A 41 1.15 7.49 4.35
CA THR A 41 0.35 7.60 5.57
C THR A 41 0.46 9.01 6.13
N SER A 42 -0.42 9.39 7.06
CA SER A 42 -0.35 10.72 7.70
C SER A 42 0.95 10.95 8.49
N ASN A 43 1.66 9.87 8.87
CA ASN A 43 2.90 9.92 9.64
C ASN A 43 4.17 9.77 8.78
N GLY A 44 4.03 9.84 7.45
CA GLY A 44 5.13 9.63 6.49
C GLY A 44 4.89 8.43 5.55
N GLU A 45 5.91 8.08 4.78
CA GLU A 45 5.85 7.05 3.74
C GLU A 45 6.30 5.69 4.29
N LYS A 46 5.56 4.62 3.95
CA LYS A 46 5.82 3.23 4.35
C LYS A 46 6.02 2.37 3.09
N LYS A 47 7.02 1.49 3.13
CA LYS A 47 7.40 0.56 2.06
C LYS A 47 7.30 -0.87 2.57
#